data_AF-A0A1I2IX35-F1
#
_entry.id   AF-A0A1I2IX35-F1
#
_cell.length_a   1.000
_cell.length_b   1.000
_cell.length_c   1.000
_cell.angle_alpha   90.00
_cell.angle_beta   90.00
_cell.angle_gamma   90.00
#
_symmetry.space_group_name_H-M   'P 1'
#
loop_
_entity.id
_entity.type
_entity.pdbx_description
1 polymer ?
#
loop_
_entity_poly.entity_id
_entity_poly.type
_entity_poly.pdbx_seq_one_letter_code
_entity_poly.pdbx_strand_id
1 'polypeptide(L)'
;MMRKVLLVFLLVVAGMQVFAQKIETDVFDNLVYQSHDERYKAYLKQNIFDDLIFSDSNGNEVTFKKKYLDLEYGDLLNKPEEKLDLFTSLIHEHEFDRGYKAKYAVDIFDKLVIEDNRNGKVEIGEDIFGNETYEEEFNGEKRSVKRGLNGELKYDAPDEDATLQKDIFDRWTYSDSLGNEFKFSRETWRGLKKRFGSEENIFHYLINEFLYL
;
A
#
# COMPACT_ATOMS: atom_id res chain seq x y z
N MET A 1 28.29 53.56 1.31
CA MET A 1 26.90 53.03 1.27
C MET A 1 26.80 51.52 0.98
N MET A 2 27.90 50.80 0.68
CA MET A 2 27.85 49.36 0.31
C MET A 2 28.10 48.35 1.46
N ARG A 3 28.60 48.78 2.63
CA ARG A 3 28.90 47.86 3.75
C ARG A 3 27.66 47.41 4.54
N LYS A 4 26.57 48.18 4.53
CA LYS A 4 25.33 47.81 5.23
C LYS A 4 24.41 46.91 4.38
N VAL A 5 24.46 47.04 3.06
CA VAL A 5 23.68 46.19 2.13
C VAL A 5 24.24 44.77 2.09
N LEU A 6 25.57 44.61 2.17
CA LEU A 6 26.21 43.28 2.21
C LEU A 6 25.83 42.46 3.45
N LEU A 7 25.67 43.12 4.61
CA LEU A 7 25.28 42.49 5.86
C LEU A 7 23.81 42.06 5.88
N VAL A 8 22.92 42.81 5.24
CA VAL A 8 21.51 42.42 5.08
C VAL A 8 21.38 41.27 4.09
N PHE A 9 22.18 41.25 3.02
CA PHE A 9 22.18 40.13 2.07
C PHE A 9 22.72 38.84 2.71
N LEU A 10 23.71 38.92 3.61
CA LEU A 10 24.23 37.77 4.36
C LEU A 10 23.23 37.23 5.39
N LEU A 11 22.40 38.09 5.99
CA LEU A 11 21.33 37.69 6.91
C LEU A 11 20.12 37.07 6.18
N VAL A 12 19.82 37.49 4.95
CA VAL A 12 18.76 36.88 4.14
C VAL A 12 19.23 35.54 3.54
N VAL A 13 20.51 35.41 3.18
CA VAL A 13 21.09 34.12 2.72
C VAL A 13 21.23 33.13 3.88
N ALA A 14 21.48 33.59 5.12
CA ALA A 14 21.44 32.73 6.31
C ALA A 14 20.01 32.32 6.71
N GLY A 15 18.99 33.09 6.30
CA GLY A 15 17.57 32.79 6.52
C GLY A 15 16.97 31.80 5.50
N MET A 16 17.72 31.43 4.46
CA MET A 16 17.39 30.35 3.53
C MET A 16 18.24 29.12 3.85
N GLN A 17 18.29 28.69 5.11
CA GLN A 17 18.51 27.28 5.38
C GLN A 17 17.24 26.57 4.92
N VAL A 18 17.27 26.16 3.65
CA VAL A 18 16.39 25.13 3.10
C VAL A 18 16.28 24.06 4.18
N PHE A 19 15.04 23.73 4.56
CA PHE A 19 14.68 22.63 5.42
C PHE A 19 15.16 21.31 4.80
N ALA A 20 16.47 21.09 4.80
CA ALA A 20 17.06 19.84 4.37
C ALA A 20 16.74 18.85 5.49
N GLN A 21 15.72 18.01 5.25
CA GLN A 21 15.56 16.77 6.01
C GLN A 21 16.93 16.12 6.10
N LYS A 22 17.44 15.97 7.32
CA LYS A 22 18.80 15.46 7.56
C LYS A 22 18.76 13.94 7.45
N ILE A 23 18.52 13.46 6.23
CA ILE A 23 18.70 12.07 5.85
C ILE A 23 20.14 11.94 5.39
N GLU A 24 20.91 11.13 6.11
CA GLU A 24 22.31 10.85 5.85
C GLU A 24 22.49 9.37 5.55
N THR A 25 23.57 9.05 4.85
CA THR A 25 23.98 7.66 4.59
C THR A 25 25.07 7.27 5.58
N ASP A 26 24.92 6.15 6.28
CA ASP A 26 25.96 5.63 7.18
C ASP A 26 27.08 4.89 6.42
N VAL A 27 28.07 4.36 7.15
CA VAL A 27 29.23 3.65 6.55
C VAL A 27 28.88 2.31 5.90
N PHE A 28 27.63 1.86 6.01
CA PHE A 28 27.10 0.63 5.42
C PHE A 28 26.02 0.93 4.36
N ASP A 29 25.97 2.16 3.85
CA ASP A 29 24.99 2.62 2.87
C ASP A 29 23.53 2.56 3.35
N ASN A 30 23.29 2.58 4.68
CA ASN A 30 21.96 2.69 5.24
C ASN A 30 21.54 4.15 5.34
N LEU A 31 20.23 4.42 5.16
CA LEU A 31 19.69 5.76 5.37
C LEU A 31 19.39 5.96 6.86
N VAL A 32 19.74 7.13 7.37
CA VAL A 32 19.56 7.53 8.78
C VAL A 32 18.89 8.89 8.81
N TYR A 33 17.80 9.00 9.55
CA TYR A 33 17.10 10.26 9.80
C TYR A 33 17.17 10.65 11.27
N GLN A 34 17.32 11.94 11.52
CA GLN A 34 17.25 12.54 12.84
C GLN A 34 16.34 13.78 12.77
N SER A 35 15.32 13.83 13.63
CA SER A 35 14.48 15.02 13.79
C SER A 35 15.29 16.22 14.27
N HIS A 36 14.81 17.43 13.97
CA HIS A 36 15.51 18.67 14.33
C HIS A 36 15.71 18.83 15.85
N ASP A 37 14.76 18.35 16.66
CA ASP A 37 14.80 18.39 18.13
C ASP A 37 15.51 17.18 18.74
N GLU A 38 16.10 16.32 17.92
CA GLU A 38 16.82 15.10 18.25
C GLU A 38 16.00 14.01 18.97
N ARG A 39 14.68 14.17 19.12
CA ARG A 39 13.82 13.23 19.85
C ARG A 39 13.41 12.00 19.03
N TYR A 40 13.50 12.08 17.71
CA TYR A 40 13.14 10.99 16.82
C TYR A 40 14.29 10.62 15.89
N LYS A 41 14.54 9.31 15.77
CA LYS A 41 15.53 8.73 14.85
C LYS A 41 14.87 7.63 14.05
N ALA A 42 15.18 7.54 12.76
CA ALA A 42 14.76 6.44 11.92
C ALA A 42 15.92 5.92 11.07
N TYR A 43 15.80 4.68 10.62
CA TYR A 43 16.80 3.97 9.85
C TYR A 43 16.12 3.16 8.75
N LEU A 44 16.68 3.14 7.54
CA LEU A 44 16.35 2.18 6.50
C LEU A 44 17.61 1.38 6.15
N LYS A 45 17.59 0.09 6.52
CA LYS A 45 18.74 -0.80 6.39
C LYS A 45 18.49 -1.91 5.38
N GLN A 46 19.52 -2.28 4.65
CA GLN A 46 19.51 -3.48 3.82
C GLN A 46 20.19 -4.63 4.57
N ASN A 47 19.54 -5.80 4.66
CA ASN A 47 20.16 -6.98 5.26
C ASN A 47 20.88 -7.84 4.20
N ILE A 48 21.49 -8.94 4.62
CA ILE A 48 22.24 -9.87 3.74
C ILE A 48 21.38 -10.62 2.71
N PHE A 49 20.05 -10.56 2.84
CA PHE A 49 19.09 -11.16 1.91
C PHE A 49 18.46 -10.12 0.98
N ASP A 50 19.00 -8.90 0.96
CA ASP A 50 18.47 -7.76 0.21
C ASP A 50 17.06 -7.32 0.64
N ASP A 51 16.64 -7.69 1.86
CA ASP A 51 15.44 -7.12 2.46
C ASP A 51 15.73 -5.68 2.91
N LEU A 52 14.73 -4.80 2.81
CA LEU A 52 14.77 -3.48 3.43
C LEU A 52 14.03 -3.49 4.77
N ILE A 53 14.68 -2.97 5.81
CA ILE A 53 14.16 -2.91 7.17
C ILE A 53 14.15 -1.45 7.61
N PHE A 54 12.95 -0.90 7.74
CA PHE A 54 12.73 0.35 8.43
C PHE A 54 12.67 0.10 9.93
N SER A 55 13.27 0.99 10.73
CA SER A 55 13.12 0.99 12.18
C SER A 55 13.28 2.40 12.74
N ASP A 56 12.68 2.68 13.88
CA ASP A 56 12.77 4.00 14.51
C ASP A 56 12.96 3.97 16.04
N SER A 57 13.11 5.16 16.63
CA SER A 57 13.26 5.34 18.07
C SER A 57 11.97 5.13 18.88
N ASN A 58 10.81 5.03 18.22
CA ASN A 58 9.54 4.66 18.86
C ASN A 58 9.35 3.14 18.94
N GLY A 59 10.30 2.37 18.41
CA GLY A 59 10.28 0.91 18.39
C GLY A 59 9.44 0.34 17.24
N ASN A 60 9.11 1.17 16.24
CA ASN A 60 8.45 0.70 15.04
C ASN A 60 9.46 -0.05 14.14
N GLU A 61 8.99 -1.06 13.40
CA GLU A 61 9.80 -1.86 12.47
C GLU A 61 8.96 -2.31 11.27
N VAL A 62 9.39 -2.00 10.05
CA VAL A 62 8.72 -2.49 8.83
C VAL A 62 9.72 -3.21 7.96
N THR A 63 9.43 -4.48 7.65
CA THR A 63 10.30 -5.33 6.83
C THR A 63 9.70 -5.56 5.46
N PHE A 64 10.42 -5.17 4.42
CA PHE A 64 10.11 -5.47 3.02
C PHE A 64 11.03 -6.58 2.53
N LYS A 65 10.46 -7.75 2.23
CA LYS A 65 11.24 -8.86 1.68
C LYS A 65 11.68 -8.55 0.26
N LYS A 66 12.88 -9.01 -0.12
CA LYS A 66 13.42 -8.80 -1.47
C LYS A 66 12.41 -9.12 -2.58
N LYS A 67 11.72 -10.27 -2.49
CA LYS A 67 10.74 -10.69 -3.50
C LYS A 67 9.54 -9.72 -3.61
N TYR A 68 9.12 -9.11 -2.50
CA TYR A 68 8.10 -8.06 -2.51
C TYR A 68 8.63 -6.78 -3.17
N LEU A 69 9.86 -6.37 -2.83
CA LEU A 69 10.51 -5.21 -3.44
C LEU A 69 10.63 -5.37 -4.97
N ASP A 70 11.06 -6.55 -5.42
CA ASP A 70 11.19 -6.87 -6.84
C ASP A 70 9.82 -6.80 -7.56
N LEU A 71 8.74 -7.25 -6.90
CA LEU A 71 7.39 -7.24 -7.44
C LEU A 71 6.80 -5.82 -7.56
N GLU A 72 6.85 -5.05 -6.47
CA GLU A 72 6.15 -3.76 -6.37
C GLU A 72 6.97 -2.56 -6.86
N TYR A 73 8.30 -2.60 -6.64
CA TYR A 73 9.19 -1.48 -6.93
C TYR A 73 10.24 -1.80 -8.00
N GLY A 74 10.35 -3.06 -8.42
CA GLY A 74 11.37 -3.51 -9.35
C GLY A 74 12.77 -3.37 -8.75
N ASP A 75 13.68 -2.70 -9.46
CA ASP A 75 15.09 -2.58 -9.09
C ASP A 75 15.36 -1.45 -8.07
N LEU A 76 14.52 -1.34 -7.03
CA LEU A 76 14.55 -0.25 -6.04
C LEU A 76 15.94 -0.07 -5.40
N LEU A 77 16.66 -1.16 -5.16
CA LEU A 77 17.95 -1.14 -4.47
C LEU A 77 19.03 -0.37 -5.26
N ASN A 78 18.90 -0.29 -6.59
CA ASN A 78 19.79 0.45 -7.47
C ASN A 78 19.28 1.87 -7.81
N LYS A 79 18.21 2.31 -7.16
CA LYS A 79 17.57 3.62 -7.38
C LYS A 79 17.57 4.45 -6.09
N PRO A 80 18.64 5.23 -5.84
CA PRO A 80 18.80 5.98 -4.59
C PRO A 80 17.64 6.96 -4.30
N GLU A 81 17.10 7.61 -5.32
CA GLU A 81 15.98 8.55 -5.18
C GLU A 81 14.70 7.84 -4.74
N GLU A 82 14.32 6.72 -5.39
CA GLU A 82 13.13 5.94 -5.00
C GLU A 82 13.29 5.32 -3.59
N LYS A 83 14.51 4.90 -3.22
CA LYS A 83 14.80 4.41 -1.85
C LYS A 83 14.66 5.52 -0.81
N LEU A 84 15.06 6.75 -1.14
CA LEU A 84 14.87 7.92 -0.29
C LEU A 84 13.39 8.28 -0.13
N ASP A 85 12.62 8.20 -1.20
CA ASP A 85 11.17 8.44 -1.18
C ASP A 85 10.43 7.41 -0.32
N LEU A 86 10.77 6.13 -0.45
CA LEU A 86 10.26 5.07 0.43
C LEU A 86 10.59 5.38 1.90
N PHE A 87 11.84 5.73 2.20
CA PHE A 87 12.25 6.03 3.57
C PHE A 87 11.50 7.23 4.16
N THR A 88 11.36 8.29 3.38
CA THR A 88 10.65 9.51 3.80
C THR A 88 9.17 9.22 4.05
N SER A 89 8.55 8.39 3.22
CA SER A 89 7.17 7.96 3.38
C SER A 89 6.97 7.16 4.67
N LEU A 90 7.87 6.21 4.97
CA LEU A 90 7.82 5.41 6.20
C LEU A 90 8.01 6.23 7.46
N ILE A 91 8.88 7.25 7.41
CA ILE A 91 9.02 8.21 8.52
C ILE A 91 7.69 8.93 8.75
N HIS A 92 7.08 9.48 7.70
CA HIS A 92 5.83 10.23 7.83
C HIS A 92 4.67 9.34 8.32
N GLU A 93 4.61 8.10 7.85
CA GLU A 93 3.58 7.14 8.23
C GLU A 93 3.69 6.74 9.71
N HIS A 94 4.91 6.52 10.21
CA HIS A 94 5.13 5.88 11.52
C HIS A 94 5.71 6.80 12.61
N GLU A 95 6.01 8.08 12.34
CA GLU A 95 6.62 8.98 13.35
C GLU A 95 5.78 9.13 14.63
N PHE A 96 4.46 8.90 14.54
CA PHE A 96 3.54 8.95 15.68
C PHE A 96 3.13 7.56 16.20
N ASP A 97 3.48 6.49 15.48
CA ASP A 97 3.24 5.13 15.93
C ASP A 97 4.19 4.73 17.06
N ARG A 98 3.76 3.75 17.86
CA ARG A 98 4.55 3.17 18.96
C ARG A 98 4.56 1.65 18.82
N GLY A 99 5.76 1.08 18.70
CA GLY A 99 5.95 -0.37 18.65
C GLY A 99 5.23 -1.09 17.50
N TYR A 100 4.84 -0.38 16.44
CA TYR A 100 4.21 -0.97 15.26
C TYR A 100 5.20 -1.87 14.51
N LYS A 101 4.75 -3.05 14.10
CA LYS A 101 5.58 -3.97 13.33
C LYS A 101 4.79 -4.53 12.17
N ALA A 102 5.36 -4.44 10.98
CA ALA A 102 4.76 -5.01 9.77
C ALA A 102 5.80 -5.71 8.89
N LYS A 103 5.31 -6.66 8.10
CA LYS A 103 6.11 -7.43 7.16
C LYS A 103 5.37 -7.59 5.84
N TYR A 104 6.05 -7.24 4.77
CA TYR A 104 5.60 -7.33 3.39
C TYR A 104 6.42 -8.40 2.69
N ALA A 105 5.76 -9.44 2.19
CA ALA A 105 6.42 -10.60 1.61
C ALA A 105 5.63 -11.15 0.43
N VAL A 106 6.30 -11.98 -0.37
CA VAL A 106 5.62 -12.86 -1.33
C VAL A 106 5.93 -14.28 -0.88
N ASP A 107 4.88 -15.09 -0.74
CA ASP A 107 5.00 -16.46 -0.27
C ASP A 107 5.52 -17.43 -1.35
N ILE A 108 5.49 -18.73 -1.03
CA ILE A 108 5.96 -19.80 -1.91
C ILE A 108 5.01 -20.11 -3.08
N PHE A 109 3.77 -19.60 -3.02
CA PHE A 109 2.74 -19.72 -4.05
C PHE A 109 2.56 -18.43 -4.84
N ASP A 110 3.55 -17.52 -4.77
CA ASP A 110 3.53 -16.22 -5.42
C ASP A 110 2.39 -15.29 -4.95
N LYS A 111 1.85 -15.53 -3.75
CA LYS A 111 0.90 -14.62 -3.11
C LYS A 111 1.63 -13.53 -2.36
N LEU A 112 1.20 -12.28 -2.57
CA LEU A 112 1.52 -11.17 -1.70
C LEU A 112 0.91 -11.42 -0.32
N VAL A 113 1.71 -11.29 0.73
CA VAL A 113 1.30 -11.42 2.13
C VAL A 113 1.83 -10.22 2.92
N ILE A 114 0.91 -9.48 3.54
CA ILE A 114 1.21 -8.37 4.43
C ILE A 114 0.65 -8.72 5.80
N GLU A 115 1.48 -8.66 6.84
CA GLU A 115 1.08 -8.98 8.22
C GLU A 115 1.64 -7.94 9.19
N ASP A 116 0.84 -7.56 10.19
CA ASP A 116 1.25 -6.63 11.23
C ASP A 116 1.01 -7.16 12.66
N ASN A 117 1.55 -6.47 13.65
CA ASN A 117 1.39 -6.80 15.07
C ASN A 117 0.15 -6.19 15.73
N ARG A 118 -0.76 -5.63 14.94
CA ARG A 118 -2.07 -5.08 15.33
C ARG A 118 -3.22 -5.95 14.83
N ASN A 119 -2.94 -7.23 14.54
CA ASN A 119 -3.87 -8.23 14.03
C ASN A 119 -4.38 -7.95 12.61
N GLY A 120 -3.64 -7.19 11.81
CA GLY A 120 -3.88 -7.02 10.38
C GLY A 120 -3.13 -8.06 9.55
N LYS A 121 -3.83 -8.69 8.61
CA LYS A 121 -3.24 -9.56 7.60
C LYS A 121 -3.97 -9.39 6.28
N VAL A 122 -3.22 -9.27 5.19
CA VAL A 122 -3.73 -9.23 3.81
C VAL A 122 -2.99 -10.26 2.98
N GLU A 123 -3.75 -11.02 2.19
CA GLU A 123 -3.23 -11.94 1.17
C GLU A 123 -3.83 -11.59 -0.20
N ILE A 124 -2.99 -11.43 -1.21
CA ILE A 124 -3.40 -11.17 -2.59
C ILE A 124 -2.65 -12.13 -3.51
N GLY A 125 -3.34 -12.77 -4.43
CA GLY A 125 -2.71 -13.65 -5.42
C GLY A 125 -3.74 -14.40 -6.23
N GLU A 126 -3.34 -15.52 -6.85
CA GLU A 126 -4.24 -16.32 -7.66
C GLU A 126 -4.72 -17.61 -6.94
N ASP A 127 -5.93 -18.05 -7.28
CA ASP A 127 -6.41 -19.38 -6.95
C ASP A 127 -5.83 -20.45 -7.90
N ILE A 128 -6.18 -21.72 -7.68
CA ILE A 128 -5.70 -22.84 -8.50
C ILE A 128 -6.19 -22.82 -9.97
N PHE A 129 -7.12 -21.92 -10.30
CA PHE A 129 -7.67 -21.72 -11.63
C PHE A 129 -7.13 -20.44 -12.29
N GLY A 130 -6.21 -19.72 -11.63
CA GLY A 130 -5.65 -18.47 -12.11
C GLY A 130 -6.56 -17.26 -11.92
N ASN A 131 -7.56 -17.33 -11.04
CA ASN A 131 -8.39 -16.18 -10.71
C ASN A 131 -7.75 -15.37 -9.58
N GLU A 132 -7.75 -14.05 -9.70
CA GLU A 132 -7.34 -13.15 -8.61
C GLU A 132 -8.20 -13.37 -7.36
N THR A 133 -7.54 -13.36 -6.22
CA THR A 133 -8.11 -13.51 -4.88
C THR A 133 -7.57 -12.43 -3.96
N TYR A 134 -8.46 -11.92 -3.13
CA TYR A 134 -8.14 -10.98 -2.07
C TYR A 134 -8.71 -11.53 -0.76
N GLU A 135 -7.90 -11.60 0.28
CA GLU A 135 -8.32 -11.93 1.63
C GLU A 135 -7.68 -10.94 2.61
N GLU A 136 -8.49 -10.37 3.49
CA GLU A 136 -8.02 -9.59 4.63
C GLU A 136 -8.57 -10.18 5.93
N GLU A 137 -7.78 -10.07 6.98
CA GLU A 137 -8.18 -10.35 8.36
C GLU A 137 -7.75 -9.19 9.24
N PHE A 138 -8.70 -8.60 9.96
CA PHE A 138 -8.43 -7.54 10.93
C PHE A 138 -9.18 -7.82 12.22
N ASN A 139 -8.47 -7.93 13.34
CA ASN A 139 -9.05 -8.25 14.65
C ASN A 139 -9.96 -9.51 14.65
N GLY A 140 -9.66 -10.49 13.80
CA GLY A 140 -10.43 -11.73 13.64
C GLY A 140 -11.64 -11.63 12.71
N GLU A 141 -11.98 -10.43 12.22
CA GLU A 141 -12.95 -10.25 11.15
C GLU A 141 -12.27 -10.50 9.80
N LYS A 142 -12.90 -11.31 8.96
CA LYS A 142 -12.36 -11.70 7.65
C LYS A 142 -13.18 -11.09 6.55
N ARG A 143 -12.50 -10.52 5.55
CA ARG A 143 -13.15 -10.09 4.31
C ARG A 143 -12.44 -10.72 3.13
N SER A 144 -13.17 -11.03 2.07
CA SER A 144 -12.56 -11.61 0.88
C SER A 144 -13.30 -11.24 -0.39
N VAL A 145 -12.56 -11.21 -1.50
CA VAL A 145 -13.10 -11.18 -2.86
C VAL A 145 -12.56 -12.38 -3.61
N LYS A 146 -13.47 -13.20 -4.17
CA LYS A 146 -13.13 -14.43 -4.88
C LYS A 146 -14.01 -14.62 -6.10
N ARG A 147 -13.47 -15.34 -7.09
CA ARG A 147 -14.22 -15.81 -8.25
C ARG A 147 -14.64 -17.27 -8.07
N GLY A 148 -15.93 -17.53 -8.20
CA GLY A 148 -16.50 -18.87 -8.21
C GLY A 148 -16.31 -19.59 -9.55
N LEU A 149 -16.53 -20.91 -9.56
CA LEU A 149 -16.41 -21.75 -10.77
C LEU A 149 -17.36 -21.36 -11.91
N ASN A 150 -18.50 -20.76 -11.56
CA ASN A 150 -19.48 -20.22 -12.50
C ASN A 150 -19.10 -18.83 -13.03
N GLY A 151 -17.93 -18.30 -12.65
CA GLY A 151 -17.47 -16.95 -13.00
C GLY A 151 -18.09 -15.83 -12.17
N GLU A 152 -18.89 -16.13 -11.14
CA GLU A 152 -19.42 -15.14 -10.20
C GLU A 152 -18.28 -14.56 -9.35
N LEU A 153 -18.22 -13.24 -9.21
CA LEU A 153 -17.42 -12.61 -8.18
C LEU A 153 -18.25 -12.48 -6.91
N LYS A 154 -17.66 -12.85 -5.77
CA LYS A 154 -18.28 -12.72 -4.45
C LYS A 154 -17.37 -11.93 -3.52
N TYR A 155 -17.95 -10.96 -2.84
CA TYR A 155 -17.40 -10.31 -1.65
C TYR A 155 -18.09 -10.89 -0.43
N ASP A 156 -17.32 -11.18 0.62
CA ASP A 156 -17.80 -11.84 1.84
C ASP A 156 -17.08 -11.20 3.04
N ALA A 157 -17.85 -10.67 3.98
CA ALA A 157 -17.43 -10.11 5.27
C ALA A 157 -18.48 -10.47 6.34
N PRO A 158 -18.22 -10.26 7.66
CA PRO A 158 -19.08 -10.79 8.72
C PRO A 158 -20.57 -10.42 8.62
N ASP A 159 -20.88 -9.19 8.22
CA ASP A 159 -22.26 -8.67 8.11
C ASP A 159 -22.59 -8.12 6.72
N GLU A 160 -21.66 -8.25 5.78
CA GLU A 160 -21.73 -7.64 4.46
C GLU A 160 -21.31 -8.65 3.39
N ASP A 161 -22.12 -8.78 2.34
CA ASP A 161 -21.77 -9.59 1.19
C ASP A 161 -22.27 -8.92 -0.09
N ALA A 162 -21.57 -9.18 -1.19
CA ALA A 162 -22.00 -8.77 -2.51
C ALA A 162 -21.63 -9.81 -3.54
N THR A 163 -22.38 -9.83 -4.64
CA THR A 163 -22.08 -10.66 -5.80
C THR A 163 -22.15 -9.86 -7.09
N LEU A 164 -21.36 -10.29 -8.07
CA LEU A 164 -21.46 -9.84 -9.45
C LEU A 164 -21.41 -11.06 -10.36
N GLN A 165 -22.49 -11.27 -11.11
CA GLN A 165 -22.61 -12.44 -11.98
C GLN A 165 -23.15 -12.07 -13.36
N LYS A 166 -22.62 -12.74 -14.38
CA LYS A 166 -23.13 -12.70 -15.75
C LYS A 166 -24.17 -13.80 -15.97
N ASP A 167 -25.34 -13.43 -16.48
CA ASP A 167 -26.40 -14.37 -16.88
C ASP A 167 -26.16 -14.96 -18.29
N ILE A 168 -26.97 -15.95 -18.65
CA ILE A 168 -26.92 -16.62 -19.96
C ILE A 168 -27.30 -15.71 -21.15
N PHE A 169 -27.81 -14.52 -20.89
CA PHE A 169 -28.22 -13.53 -21.88
C PHE A 169 -27.20 -12.40 -22.05
N ASP A 170 -25.99 -12.57 -21.51
CA ASP A 170 -24.93 -11.56 -21.48
C ASP A 170 -25.37 -10.26 -20.77
N ARG A 171 -26.03 -10.39 -19.61
CA ARG A 171 -26.29 -9.29 -18.69
C ARG A 171 -25.59 -9.54 -17.36
N TRP A 172 -25.10 -8.48 -16.74
CA TRP A 172 -24.43 -8.56 -15.44
C TRP A 172 -25.39 -8.07 -14.36
N THR A 173 -25.44 -8.79 -13.24
CA THR A 173 -26.21 -8.40 -12.07
C THR A 173 -25.26 -8.26 -10.90
N TYR A 174 -25.25 -7.07 -10.30
CA TYR A 174 -24.69 -6.83 -8.97
C TYR A 174 -25.81 -6.92 -7.95
N SER A 175 -25.52 -7.51 -6.79
CA SER A 175 -26.42 -7.54 -5.64
C SER A 175 -25.61 -7.48 -4.35
N ASP A 176 -26.15 -6.87 -3.30
CA ASP A 176 -25.50 -6.82 -1.98
C ASP A 176 -26.46 -7.03 -0.80
N SER A 177 -25.89 -7.20 0.39
CA SER A 177 -26.61 -7.44 1.64
C SER A 177 -27.44 -6.24 2.13
N LEU A 178 -27.19 -5.03 1.61
CA LEU A 178 -28.02 -3.84 1.86
C LEU A 178 -29.26 -3.78 0.98
N GLY A 179 -29.40 -4.71 0.03
CA GLY A 179 -30.53 -4.83 -0.87
C GLY A 179 -30.40 -4.02 -2.15
N ASN A 180 -29.21 -3.51 -2.47
CA ASN A 180 -28.99 -2.89 -3.78
C ASN A 180 -28.93 -3.99 -4.86
N GLU A 181 -29.56 -3.73 -6.01
CA GLU A 181 -29.48 -4.59 -7.19
C GLU A 181 -29.31 -3.75 -8.46
N PHE A 182 -28.23 -3.97 -9.20
CA PHE A 182 -27.98 -3.28 -10.47
C PHE A 182 -27.83 -4.28 -11.61
N LYS A 183 -28.58 -4.05 -12.70
CA LYS A 183 -28.51 -4.86 -13.92
C LYS A 183 -27.90 -4.06 -15.05
N PHE A 184 -26.85 -4.60 -15.65
CA PHE A 184 -26.12 -3.98 -16.74
C PHE A 184 -26.35 -4.76 -18.04
N SER A 185 -26.80 -4.05 -19.08
CA SER A 185 -26.80 -4.60 -20.43
C SER A 185 -25.38 -4.78 -20.94
N ARG A 186 -25.22 -5.54 -22.03
CA ARG A 186 -23.94 -5.73 -22.71
C ARG A 186 -23.28 -4.41 -23.10
N GLU A 187 -24.05 -3.42 -23.55
CA GLU A 187 -23.56 -2.10 -23.98
C GLU A 187 -23.02 -1.31 -22.79
N THR A 188 -23.79 -1.26 -21.70
CA THR A 188 -23.36 -0.60 -20.46
C THR A 188 -22.12 -1.28 -19.89
N TRP A 189 -22.10 -2.61 -19.87
CA TRP A 189 -20.97 -3.39 -19.38
C TRP A 189 -19.69 -3.14 -20.17
N ARG A 190 -19.78 -3.04 -21.50
CA ARG A 190 -18.64 -2.65 -22.34
C ARG A 190 -18.11 -1.26 -21.99
N GLY A 191 -18.99 -0.33 -21.66
CA GLY A 191 -18.62 1.00 -21.17
C GLY A 191 -17.85 0.93 -19.85
N LEU A 192 -18.34 0.15 -18.88
CA LEU A 192 -17.68 -0.08 -17.60
C LEU A 192 -16.31 -0.74 -17.79
N LYS A 193 -16.21 -1.80 -18.60
CA LYS A 193 -14.93 -2.46 -18.91
C LYS A 193 -13.92 -1.52 -19.56
N LYS A 194 -14.37 -0.60 -20.42
CA LYS A 194 -13.48 0.42 -21.00
C LYS A 194 -12.95 1.40 -19.93
N ARG A 195 -13.75 1.71 -18.91
CA ARG A 195 -13.38 2.64 -17.84
C ARG A 195 -12.49 2.01 -16.77
N PHE A 196 -12.82 0.78 -16.35
CA PHE A 196 -12.24 0.13 -15.18
C PHE A 196 -11.26 -1.01 -15.54
N GLY A 197 -11.21 -1.46 -16.81
CA GLY A 197 -10.26 -2.45 -17.29
C GLY A 197 -10.67 -3.90 -17.03
N SER A 198 -10.88 -4.28 -15.77
CA SER A 198 -11.23 -5.65 -15.34
C SER A 198 -12.67 -5.74 -14.81
N GLU A 199 -13.19 -6.96 -14.63
CA GLU A 199 -14.51 -7.16 -14.00
C GLU A 199 -14.40 -7.00 -12.47
N GLU A 200 -13.27 -7.42 -11.92
CA GLU A 200 -12.81 -7.25 -10.55
C GLU A 200 -12.79 -5.77 -10.16
N ASN A 201 -12.21 -4.91 -11.00
CA ASN A 201 -12.17 -3.46 -10.74
C ASN A 201 -13.57 -2.83 -10.77
N ILE A 202 -14.47 -3.33 -11.63
CA ILE A 202 -15.87 -2.88 -11.63
C ILE A 202 -16.54 -3.33 -10.34
N PHE A 203 -16.31 -4.57 -9.91
CA PHE A 203 -16.90 -5.11 -8.70
C PHE A 203 -16.43 -4.37 -7.45
N HIS A 204 -15.12 -4.12 -7.32
CA HIS A 204 -14.55 -3.29 -6.26
C HIS A 204 -15.14 -1.88 -6.25
N TYR A 205 -15.32 -1.27 -7.43
CA TYR A 205 -16.00 0.02 -7.54
C TYR A 205 -17.44 -0.03 -7.01
N LEU A 206 -18.21 -1.06 -7.36
CA LEU A 206 -19.59 -1.20 -6.91
C LEU A 206 -19.68 -1.41 -5.39
N ILE A 207 -18.82 -2.26 -4.81
CA ILE A 207 -18.75 -2.47 -3.36
C ILE A 207 -18.43 -1.14 -2.65
N ASN A 208 -17.40 -0.43 -3.11
CA ASN A 208 -16.97 0.83 -2.49
C ASN A 208 -18.02 1.93 -2.56
N GLU A 209 -18.80 1.98 -3.65
CA GLU A 209 -19.82 3.02 -3.84
C GLU A 209 -21.14 2.69 -3.13
N PHE A 210 -21.50 1.41 -3.00
CA PHE A 210 -22.86 1.01 -2.62
C PHE A 210 -22.96 0.16 -1.34
N LEU A 211 -21.91 -0.57 -0.96
CA LEU A 211 -21.92 -1.44 0.22
C LEU A 211 -21.28 -0.79 1.45
N TYR A 212 -20.14 -0.10 1.30
CA TYR A 212 -19.43 0.56 2.41
C TYR A 212 -20.00 1.95 2.81
N LEU A 213 -21.30 2.20 2.59
CA LEU A 213 -21.98 3.47 2.88
C LEU A 213 -22.35 3.65 4.36
#